data_AF-A0A2C6BSU2-F1
#
_entry.id   AF-A0A2C6BSU2-F1
#
_cell.length_a   1.000
_cell.length_b   1.000
_cell.length_c   1.000
_cell.angle_alpha   90.00
_cell.angle_beta   90.00
_cell.angle_gamma   90.00
#
_symmetry.space_group_name_H-M   'P 1'
#
loop_
_entity.id
_entity.type
_entity.pdbx_description
1 polymer ?
#
loop_
_entity_poly.entity_id
_entity_poly.type
_entity_poly.pdbx_seq_one_letter_code
_entity_poly.pdbx_strand_id
1 'polypeptide(L)'
;MMIELELMRKKIDEIDDKLLALFKERLEVSKKIGLLKKEYKMAIFDPQREKEIIDSCTQNISEDEKKYIEKFLRNLMDISKEVQSK
;
A
#
# COMPACT_ATOMS: atom_id res chain seq x y z
N MET A 1 -5.83 27.57 20.71
CA MET A 1 -4.90 27.10 19.66
C MET A 1 -4.28 25.71 19.89
N MET A 2 -4.35 25.08 21.08
CA MET A 2 -3.95 23.66 21.24
C MET A 2 -5.08 22.66 20.90
N ILE A 3 -6.33 23.03 21.17
CA ILE A 3 -7.51 22.15 20.98
C ILE A 3 -7.70 21.74 19.51
N GLU A 4 -7.56 22.66 18.56
CA GLU A 4 -7.75 22.35 17.13
C GLU A 4 -6.69 21.37 16.62
N LEU A 5 -5.43 21.54 17.03
CA LEU A 5 -4.35 20.61 16.71
C LEU A 5 -4.61 19.22 17.30
N GLU A 6 -5.09 19.15 18.55
CA GLU A 6 -5.45 17.87 19.19
C GLU A 6 -6.61 17.17 18.48
N LEU A 7 -7.62 17.92 18.04
CA LEU A 7 -8.73 17.36 17.25
C LEU A 7 -8.24 16.82 15.90
N MET A 8 -7.33 17.52 15.22
CA MET A 8 -6.75 17.03 13.97
C MET A 8 -5.89 15.79 14.18
N ARG A 9 -5.14 15.70 15.29
CA ARG A 9 -4.38 14.49 15.64
C ARG A 9 -5.29 13.30 15.93
N LYS A 10 -6.38 13.48 16.68
CA LYS A 10 -7.37 12.43 16.90
C LYS A 10 -7.98 11.92 15.59
N LYS A 11 -8.26 12.83 14.66
CA LYS A 11 -8.74 12.45 13.33
C LYS A 11 -7.70 11.62 12.55
N ILE A 12 -6.40 11.91 12.70
CA ILE A 12 -5.32 11.09 12.12
C ILE A 12 -5.32 9.70 12.79
N ASP A 13 -5.39 9.62 14.11
CA ASP A 13 -5.42 8.35 14.84
C ASP A 13 -6.58 7.45 14.34
N GLU A 14 -7.78 8.02 14.15
CA GLU A 14 -8.94 7.31 13.60
C GLU A 14 -8.75 6.84 12.14
N ILE A 15 -7.99 7.59 11.34
CA ILE A 15 -7.65 7.21 9.96
C ILE A 15 -6.60 6.08 10.00
N ASP A 16 -5.60 6.19 10.85
CA ASP A 16 -4.51 5.22 10.99
C ASP A 16 -5.03 3.86 11.44
N ASP A 17 -6.02 3.81 12.33
CA ASP A 17 -6.69 2.56 12.72
C ASP A 17 -7.33 1.85 11.52
N LYS A 18 -7.97 2.61 10.62
CA LYS A 18 -8.58 2.06 9.39
C LYS A 18 -7.51 1.62 8.40
N LEU A 19 -6.45 2.41 8.24
CA LEU A 19 -5.32 2.07 7.38
C LEU A 19 -4.63 0.78 7.85
N LEU A 20 -4.42 0.62 9.16
CA LEU A 20 -3.82 -0.58 9.73
C LEU A 20 -4.69 -1.82 9.54
N ALA A 21 -6.02 -1.69 9.66
CA ALA A 21 -6.94 -2.79 9.39
C ALA A 21 -6.85 -3.25 7.92
N LEU A 22 -6.94 -2.31 6.97
CA LEU A 22 -6.83 -2.58 5.53
C LEU A 22 -5.45 -3.11 5.16
N PHE A 23 -4.40 -2.60 5.79
CA PHE A 23 -3.04 -3.07 5.55
C PHE A 23 -2.86 -4.53 5.99
N LYS A 24 -3.36 -4.90 7.17
CA LYS A 24 -3.34 -6.31 7.64
C LYS A 24 -4.09 -7.23 6.69
N GLU A 25 -5.27 -6.83 6.22
CA GLU A 25 -6.02 -7.60 5.22
C GLU A 25 -5.20 -7.78 3.93
N ARG A 26 -4.58 -6.70 3.44
CA ARG A 26 -3.71 -6.74 2.25
C ARG A 26 -2.49 -7.64 2.44
N LEU A 27 -1.93 -7.73 3.66
CA LEU A 27 -0.84 -8.64 3.97
C LEU A 27 -1.28 -10.11 3.86
N GLU A 28 -2.46 -10.47 4.37
CA GLU A 28 -2.98 -11.82 4.24
C GLU A 28 -3.23 -12.21 2.77
N VAL A 29 -3.76 -11.28 1.96
CA VAL A 29 -3.89 -11.49 0.51
C VAL A 29 -2.50 -11.65 -0.14
N SER A 30 -1.53 -10.82 0.25
CA SER A 30 -0.15 -10.90 -0.27
C SER A 30 0.50 -12.26 0.03
N LYS A 31 0.31 -12.83 1.23
CA LYS A 31 0.79 -14.18 1.55
C LYS A 31 0.21 -15.23 0.62
N LYS A 32 -1.11 -15.19 0.39
CA LYS A 32 -1.80 -16.12 -0.53
C LYS A 32 -1.26 -16.00 -1.95
N ILE A 33 -1.01 -14.77 -2.43
CA ILE A 33 -0.38 -14.53 -3.74
C ILE A 33 1.02 -15.16 -3.79
N GLY A 34 1.82 -15.03 -2.73
CA GLY A 34 3.16 -15.64 -2.65
C GLY A 34 3.11 -17.15 -2.79
N LEU A 35 2.19 -17.82 -2.09
CA LEU A 35 1.97 -19.26 -2.20
C LEU A 35 1.58 -19.69 -3.63
N LEU A 36 0.65 -18.98 -4.27
CA LEU A 36 0.25 -19.26 -5.65
C LEU A 36 1.41 -19.05 -6.63
N LYS A 37 2.15 -17.94 -6.51
CA LYS A 37 3.32 -17.68 -7.36
C LYS A 37 4.37 -18.78 -7.20
N LYS A 38 4.60 -19.27 -5.98
CA LYS A 38 5.52 -20.39 -5.71
C LYS A 38 5.04 -21.69 -6.36
N GLU A 39 3.75 -22.01 -6.23
CA GLU A 39 3.12 -23.19 -6.86
C GLU A 39 3.30 -23.15 -8.40
N TYR A 40 3.05 -22.00 -9.01
CA TYR A 40 3.16 -21.80 -10.46
C TYR A 40 4.55 -21.42 -10.95
N LYS A 41 5.57 -21.41 -10.07
CA LYS A 41 6.95 -21.01 -10.40
C LYS A 41 7.07 -19.62 -11.04
N MET A 42 6.22 -18.69 -10.62
CA MET A 42 6.21 -17.29 -11.05
C MET A 42 7.14 -16.43 -10.18
N ALA A 43 7.69 -15.38 -10.76
CA ALA A 43 8.51 -14.42 -10.03
C ALA A 43 7.66 -13.59 -9.04
N ILE A 44 8.24 -13.28 -7.87
CA ILE A 44 7.61 -12.39 -6.89
C ILE A 44 7.51 -10.96 -7.42
N PHE A 45 8.59 -10.44 -8.01
CA PHE A 45 8.60 -9.11 -8.60
C PHE A 45 7.93 -9.11 -9.98
N ASP A 46 6.94 -8.24 -10.14
CA ASP A 46 6.23 -8.02 -11.40
C ASP A 46 6.17 -6.50 -11.66
N PRO A 47 7.15 -5.93 -12.39
CA PRO A 47 7.24 -4.48 -12.61
C PRO A 47 6.05 -3.93 -13.41
N GLN A 48 5.48 -4.74 -14.30
CA GLN A 48 4.33 -4.33 -15.10
C GLN A 48 3.10 -4.18 -14.20
N ARG A 49 2.87 -5.14 -13.29
CA ARG A 49 1.78 -5.05 -12.33
C ARG A 49 1.93 -3.87 -11.37
N GLU A 50 3.14 -3.58 -10.90
CA GLU A 50 3.38 -2.42 -10.02
C GLU A 50 3.12 -1.10 -10.74
N LYS A 51 3.53 -0.99 -12.01
CA LYS A 51 3.27 0.18 -12.84
C LYS A 51 1.77 0.40 -13.03
N GLU A 52 1.00 -0.64 -13.34
CA GLU A 52 -0.45 -0.55 -13.51
C GLU A 52 -1.17 -0.03 -12.26
N ILE A 53 -0.73 -0.45 -11.08
CA ILE A 53 -1.30 0.02 -9.80
C ILE A 53 -0.99 1.52 -9.62
N ILE A 54 0.25 1.94 -9.85
CA ILE A 54 0.64 3.35 -9.74
C ILE A 54 -0.15 4.20 -10.75
N ASP A 55 -0.18 3.81 -12.02
CA ASP A 55 -0.88 4.54 -13.08
C ASP A 55 -2.37 4.66 -12.75
N SER A 56 -3.02 3.56 -12.33
CA SER A 56 -4.43 3.55 -11.96
C SER A 56 -4.74 4.43 -10.75
N CYS A 57 -3.87 4.48 -9.75
CA CYS A 57 -4.07 5.30 -8.55
C CYS A 57 -3.70 6.77 -8.75
N THR A 58 -2.96 7.10 -9.82
CA THR A 58 -2.42 8.45 -10.04
C THR A 58 -2.98 9.16 -11.28
N GLN A 59 -3.96 8.56 -11.97
CA GLN A 59 -4.46 9.08 -13.25
C GLN A 59 -5.11 10.47 -13.17
N ASN A 60 -5.79 10.81 -12.06
CA ASN A 60 -6.62 12.02 -11.95
C ASN A 60 -6.32 12.85 -10.69
N ILE A 61 -5.05 12.89 -10.27
CA ILE A 61 -4.61 13.64 -9.08
C ILE A 61 -3.61 14.73 -9.47
N SER A 62 -3.40 15.70 -8.60
CA SER A 62 -2.37 16.73 -8.82
C SER A 62 -0.95 16.11 -8.80
N GLU A 63 0.00 16.75 -9.47
CA GLU A 63 1.41 16.29 -9.46
C GLU A 63 2.01 16.30 -8.04
N ASP A 64 1.58 17.23 -7.18
CA ASP A 64 2.01 17.28 -5.78
C ASP A 64 1.52 16.05 -5.00
N GLU A 65 0.24 15.67 -5.14
CA GLU A 65 -0.33 14.48 -4.51
C GLU A 65 0.27 13.19 -5.08
N LYS A 66 0.52 13.16 -6.38
CA LYS A 66 1.09 12.02 -7.09
C LYS A 66 2.40 11.57 -6.52
N LYS A 67 3.30 12.51 -6.21
CA LYS A 67 4.57 12.22 -5.56
C LYS A 67 4.38 11.45 -4.23
N TYR A 68 3.41 11.85 -3.41
CA TYR A 68 3.17 11.22 -2.12
C TYR A 68 2.49 9.85 -2.27
N ILE A 69 1.50 9.73 -3.16
CA ILE A 69 0.78 8.49 -3.43
C ILE A 69 1.71 7.44 -4.04
N GLU A 70 2.53 7.82 -5.01
CA GLU A 70 3.50 6.91 -5.63
C GLU A 70 4.49 6.36 -4.60
N LYS A 71 5.04 7.24 -3.74
CA LYS A 71 5.95 6.82 -2.67
C LYS A 71 5.28 5.82 -1.71
N PHE A 72 4.03 6.09 -1.32
CA PHE A 72 3.25 5.19 -0.48
C PHE A 72 3.06 3.81 -1.15
N LEU A 73 2.61 3.80 -2.40
CA LEU A 73 2.36 2.57 -3.15
C LEU A 73 3.62 1.73 -3.34
N ARG A 74 4.77 2.36 -3.66
CA ARG A 74 6.05 1.65 -3.80
C ARG A 74 6.46 0.94 -2.52
N ASN A 75 6.45 1.65 -1.39
CA ASN A 75 6.73 1.05 -0.08
C ASN A 75 5.76 -0.10 0.24
N LEU A 76 4.47 0.10 -0.04
CA LEU A 76 3.44 -0.90 0.19
C LEU A 76 3.64 -2.17 -0.66
N MET A 77 4.11 -2.00 -1.90
CA MET A 77 4.46 -3.11 -2.80
C MET A 77 5.77 -3.79 -2.41
N ASP A 78 6.76 -3.06 -1.91
CA ASP A 78 8.00 -3.64 -1.38
C ASP A 78 7.73 -4.57 -0.20
N ILE A 79 6.94 -4.12 0.79
CA ILE A 79 6.54 -4.96 1.92
C ILE A 79 5.74 -6.19 1.45
N SER A 80 4.88 -6.04 0.44
CA SER A 80 4.19 -7.18 -0.16
C SER A 80 5.15 -8.22 -0.74
N LYS A 81 6.21 -7.80 -1.42
CA LYS A 81 7.21 -8.71 -1.98
C LYS A 81 7.99 -9.44 -0.88
N GLU A 82 8.34 -8.77 0.21
CA GLU A 82 8.97 -9.40 1.37
C GLU A 82 8.10 -10.51 1.96
N VAL A 83 6.79 -10.25 2.09
CA VAL A 83 5.83 -11.20 2.67
C VAL A 83 5.54 -12.35 1.70
N GLN A 84 5.48 -12.08 0.40
CA GLN A 84 5.31 -13.09 -0.66
C GLN A 84 6.51 -14.04 -0.78
N SER A 85 7.70 -13.60 -0.36
CA SER A 85 8.93 -14.37 -0.43
C SER A 85 9.14 -15.31 0.77
N LYS A 86 8.25 -15.26 1.77
CA LYS A 86 8.23 -16.18 2.91
C LYS A 86 7.47 -17.45 2.54
#